data_AF-A0A2D7IAA0-F1
#
_entry.id   AF-A0A2D7IAA0-F1
#
_cell.length_a   1.000
_cell.length_b   1.000
_cell.length_c   1.000
_cell.angle_alpha   90.00
_cell.angle_beta   90.00
_cell.angle_gamma   90.00
#
_symmetry.space_group_name_H-M   'P 1'
#
loop_
_entity.id
_entity.type
_entity.pdbx_description
1 polymer ?
#
loop_
_entity_poly.entity_id
_entity_poly.type
_entity_poly.pdbx_seq_one_letter_code
_entity_poly.pdbx_strand_id
1 'polypeptide(L)'
;MSKKIAFVLAFILLPSVSYTQSNLMPDEMVKTSIASMNNQLGDEQNKQRLESDKEELYSIIDDSLSPYFQKQYAGRLVLNKHWSKTTNDQRARFTEGLYQSLVKSYALTLLNFDVSNINVLPIDQITKQTK
;
A
#
# COMPACT_ATOMS: atom_id res chain seq x y z
N MET A 1 -53.97 27.13 0.66
CA MET A 1 -53.10 26.73 1.80
C MET A 1 -52.48 25.38 1.47
N SER A 2 -51.57 25.38 0.49
CA SER A 2 -51.07 24.17 -0.19
C SER A 2 -49.83 24.59 -1.00
N LYS A 3 -48.80 23.73 -1.10
CA LYS A 3 -47.53 23.87 -1.87
C LYS A 3 -46.20 24.00 -1.09
N LYS A 4 -46.15 23.77 0.23
CA LYS A 4 -44.85 23.68 0.96
C LYS A 4 -44.41 22.25 1.32
N ILE A 5 -45.19 21.22 0.99
CA ILE A 5 -44.92 19.82 1.37
C ILE A 5 -44.23 19.01 0.23
N ALA A 6 -44.11 19.56 -0.98
CA ALA A 6 -43.55 18.84 -2.11
C ALA A 6 -42.00 18.84 -2.19
N PHE A 7 -41.30 19.62 -1.35
CA PHE A 7 -39.85 19.80 -1.48
C PHE A 7 -39.01 18.88 -0.56
N VAL A 8 -39.63 18.14 0.36
CA VAL A 8 -38.89 17.26 1.30
C VAL A 8 -38.72 15.84 0.75
N LEU A 9 -39.47 15.44 -0.27
CA LEU A 9 -39.37 14.09 -0.88
C LEU A 9 -38.27 13.94 -1.94
N ALA A 10 -37.57 15.01 -2.34
CA ALA A 10 -36.59 14.94 -3.42
C ALA A 10 -35.15 14.60 -2.99
N PHE A 11 -34.87 14.46 -1.68
CA PHE A 11 -33.51 14.21 -1.17
C PHE A 11 -33.16 12.72 -0.96
N ILE A 12 -34.09 11.79 -1.24
CA ILE A 12 -33.92 10.35 -0.97
C ILE A 12 -33.41 9.56 -2.20
N LEU A 13 -33.13 10.23 -3.32
CA LEU A 13 -32.67 9.60 -4.58
C LEU A 13 -31.17 9.79 -4.86
N LEU A 14 -30.32 9.94 -3.83
CA LEU A 14 -28.87 9.87 -4.03
C LEU A 14 -28.47 8.40 -4.25
N PRO A 15 -27.90 8.03 -5.41
CA PRO A 15 -27.41 6.68 -5.62
C PRO A 15 -26.33 6.38 -4.59
N SER A 16 -26.51 5.30 -3.84
CA SER A 16 -25.49 4.79 -2.94
C SER A 16 -24.30 4.31 -3.77
N VAL A 17 -23.24 5.12 -3.83
CA VAL A 17 -21.97 4.68 -4.41
C VAL A 17 -21.44 3.59 -3.48
N SER A 18 -21.66 2.34 -3.86
CA SER A 18 -21.09 1.19 -3.17
C SER A 18 -19.60 1.17 -3.50
N TYR A 19 -18.76 1.60 -2.57
CA TYR A 19 -17.33 1.35 -2.65
C TYR A 19 -17.13 -0.16 -2.50
N THR A 20 -16.80 -0.83 -3.59
CA THR A 20 -16.33 -2.21 -3.51
C THR A 20 -14.97 -2.18 -2.82
N GLN A 21 -14.95 -2.53 -1.53
CA GLN A 21 -13.70 -2.80 -0.84
C GLN A 21 -13.16 -4.09 -1.44
N SER A 22 -12.08 -4.01 -2.22
CA SER A 22 -11.49 -5.21 -2.80
C SER A 22 -11.01 -6.12 -1.67
N ASN A 23 -11.73 -7.20 -1.41
CA ASN A 23 -11.34 -8.23 -0.44
C ASN A 23 -10.28 -9.14 -1.08
N LEU A 24 -9.13 -8.57 -1.44
CA LEU A 24 -7.99 -9.36 -1.89
C LEU A 24 -7.52 -10.24 -0.74
N MET A 25 -7.22 -11.51 -1.04
CA MET A 25 -6.54 -12.41 -0.12
C MET A 25 -5.08 -11.98 0.07
N PRO A 26 -4.40 -12.39 1.16
CA PRO A 26 -3.03 -11.94 1.43
C PRO A 26 -2.03 -12.22 0.30
N ASP A 27 -2.13 -13.38 -0.36
CA ASP A 27 -1.26 -13.69 -1.51
C ASP A 27 -1.59 -12.85 -2.74
N GLU A 28 -2.86 -12.48 -2.92
CA GLU A 28 -3.30 -11.57 -3.97
C GLU A 28 -2.79 -10.14 -3.72
N MET A 29 -2.82 -9.64 -2.48
CA MET A 29 -2.24 -8.34 -2.14
C MET A 29 -0.76 -8.26 -2.55
N VAL A 30 0.02 -9.31 -2.24
CA VAL A 30 1.44 -9.38 -2.62
C VAL A 30 1.61 -9.41 -4.15
N LYS A 31 0.85 -10.26 -4.85
CA LYS A 31 0.87 -10.33 -6.33
C LYS A 31 0.52 -8.99 -6.97
N THR A 32 -0.52 -8.31 -6.47
CA THR A 32 -0.96 -7.01 -6.95
C THR A 32 0.11 -5.94 -6.74
N SER A 33 0.76 -5.91 -5.57
CA SER A 33 1.89 -5.00 -5.33
C SER A 33 3.06 -5.23 -6.29
N ILE A 34 3.46 -6.49 -6.50
CA ILE A 34 4.55 -6.83 -7.42
C ILE A 34 4.18 -6.42 -8.86
N ALA A 35 2.97 -6.74 -9.30
CA ALA A 35 2.49 -6.41 -10.64
C ALA A 35 2.42 -4.89 -10.85
N SER A 36 1.87 -4.15 -9.88
CA SER A 36 1.80 -2.68 -9.91
C SER A 36 3.19 -2.07 -10.05
N MET A 37 4.12 -2.49 -9.19
CA MET A 37 5.49 -1.99 -9.19
C MET A 37 6.18 -2.31 -10.51
N ASN A 38 6.12 -3.55 -10.99
CA ASN A 38 6.75 -3.93 -12.25
C ASN A 38 6.19 -3.17 -13.45
N ASN A 39 4.87 -2.95 -13.49
CA ASN A 39 4.23 -2.20 -14.56
C ASN A 39 4.64 -0.72 -14.56
N GLN A 40 4.79 -0.11 -13.39
CA GLN A 40 5.21 1.29 -13.25
C GLN A 40 6.72 1.48 -13.50
N LEU A 41 7.55 0.54 -13.04
CA LEU A 41 8.98 0.53 -13.35
C LEU A 41 9.23 0.35 -14.86
N GLY A 42 8.42 -0.45 -15.54
CA GLY A 42 8.43 -0.59 -16.99
C GLY A 42 9.67 -1.33 -17.50
N ASP A 43 10.12 -0.93 -18.69
CA ASP A 43 11.24 -1.54 -19.39
C ASP A 43 12.61 -1.06 -18.88
N GLU A 44 13.67 -1.65 -19.43
CA GLU A 44 15.06 -1.35 -19.04
C GLU A 44 15.43 0.13 -19.28
N GLN A 45 14.85 0.76 -20.30
CA GLN A 45 15.11 2.17 -20.58
C GLN A 45 14.50 3.06 -19.48
N ASN A 46 13.27 2.79 -19.07
CA ASN A 46 12.66 3.53 -17.96
C ASN A 46 13.37 3.24 -16.64
N LYS A 47 13.80 2.00 -16.41
CA LYS A 47 14.58 1.65 -15.22
C LYS A 47 15.89 2.43 -15.12
N GLN A 48 16.65 2.53 -16.20
CA GLN A 48 17.88 3.35 -16.26
C GLN A 48 17.61 4.83 -15.97
N ARG A 49 16.49 5.38 -16.46
CA ARG A 49 16.08 6.75 -16.15
C ARG A 49 15.79 6.92 -14.65
N LEU A 50 15.08 5.96 -14.04
CA LEU A 50 14.71 5.96 -12.62
C LEU A 50 15.91 5.78 -11.68
N GLU A 51 17.05 5.26 -12.14
CA GLU A 51 18.29 5.27 -11.34
C GLU A 51 18.74 6.70 -10.98
N SER A 52 18.51 7.63 -11.90
CA SER A 52 18.85 9.05 -11.75
C SER A 52 17.69 9.85 -11.11
N ASP A 53 16.44 9.50 -11.40
CA ASP A 53 15.25 10.11 -10.80
C ASP A 53 14.72 9.31 -9.60
N LYS A 54 15.41 9.48 -8.48
CA LYS A 54 15.11 8.72 -7.26
C LYS A 54 13.79 9.11 -6.61
N GLU A 55 13.34 10.35 -6.77
CA GLU A 55 12.07 10.78 -6.18
C GLU A 55 10.88 10.11 -6.89
N GLU A 56 10.92 10.02 -8.23
CA GLU A 56 9.93 9.25 -8.97
C GLU A 56 9.99 7.75 -8.63
N LEU A 57 11.19 7.18 -8.51
CA LEU A 57 11.37 5.79 -8.07
C LEU A 57 10.74 5.53 -6.70
N TYR A 58 10.95 6.43 -5.73
CA TYR A 58 10.35 6.29 -4.40
C TYR A 58 8.84 6.39 -4.46
N SER A 59 8.28 7.28 -5.30
CA SER A 59 6.83 7.39 -5.49
C SER A 59 6.23 6.11 -6.05
N ILE A 60 6.85 5.52 -7.08
CA ILE A 60 6.42 4.26 -7.69
C ILE A 60 6.38 3.13 -6.65
N ILE A 61 7.43 3.04 -5.83
CA ILE A 61 7.51 2.03 -4.76
C ILE A 61 6.43 2.30 -3.70
N ASP A 62 6.23 3.56 -3.31
CA ASP A 62 5.22 3.91 -2.30
C ASP A 62 3.80 3.61 -2.78
N ASP A 63 3.45 4.00 -4.00
CA ASP A 63 2.14 3.75 -4.60
C ASP A 63 1.85 2.25 -4.74
N SER A 64 2.89 1.45 -5.02
CA SER A 64 2.75 0.01 -5.23
C SER A 64 2.67 -0.80 -3.93
N LEU A 65 3.32 -0.35 -2.85
CA LEU A 65 3.43 -1.10 -1.60
C LEU A 65 2.52 -0.56 -0.48
N SER A 66 2.36 0.76 -0.37
CA SER A 66 1.64 1.39 0.75
C SER A 66 0.18 0.96 0.92
N PRO A 67 -0.59 0.60 -0.13
CA PRO A 67 -1.99 0.18 0.05
C PRO A 67 -2.12 -1.06 0.93
N TYR A 68 -1.11 -1.93 0.94
CA TYR A 68 -1.13 -3.20 1.68
C TYR A 68 -0.08 -3.26 2.80
N PHE A 69 0.76 -2.23 2.95
CA PHE A 69 1.76 -2.16 4.00
C PHE A 69 1.22 -1.50 5.27
N GLN A 70 1.18 -2.25 6.38
CA GLN A 70 0.71 -1.73 7.67
C GLN A 70 1.78 -0.92 8.40
N LYS A 71 2.04 0.33 7.95
CA LYS A 71 3.06 1.24 8.49
C LYS A 71 3.00 1.36 10.02
N GLN A 72 1.80 1.58 10.58
CA GLN A 72 1.62 1.76 12.02
C GLN A 72 1.91 0.48 12.81
N TYR A 73 1.46 -0.67 12.31
CA TYR A 73 1.68 -1.95 12.96
C TYR A 73 3.16 -2.31 12.95
N ALA A 74 3.84 -2.17 11.81
CA ALA A 74 5.28 -2.37 11.69
C ALA A 74 6.06 -1.48 12.67
N GLY A 75 5.77 -0.17 12.70
CA GLY A 75 6.44 0.74 13.63
C GLY A 75 6.15 0.44 15.10
N ARG A 76 4.95 -0.06 15.43
CA ARG A 76 4.64 -0.57 16.78
C ARG A 76 5.51 -1.76 17.15
N LEU A 77 5.71 -2.72 16.25
CA LEU A 77 6.58 -3.87 16.48
C LEU A 77 8.03 -3.44 16.72
N VAL A 78 8.53 -2.48 15.94
CA VAL A 78 9.90 -1.94 16.10
C VAL A 78 10.07 -1.21 17.43
N LEU A 79 9.12 -0.33 17.81
CA LEU A 79 9.21 0.41 19.08
C LEU A 79 8.95 -0.46 20.31
N ASN A 80 8.19 -1.55 20.15
CA ASN A 80 7.90 -2.52 21.21
C ASN A 80 7.45 -1.83 22.51
N LYS A 81 8.14 -2.03 23.63
CA LYS A 81 7.84 -1.46 24.95
C LYS A 81 7.83 0.07 24.99
N HIS A 82 8.46 0.74 24.02
CA HIS A 82 8.49 2.18 23.94
C HIS A 82 7.25 2.77 23.28
N TRP A 83 6.45 1.98 22.55
CA TRP A 83 5.23 2.44 21.87
C TRP A 83 4.20 3.05 22.83
N SER A 84 4.01 2.46 24.00
CA SER A 84 3.02 2.96 24.97
C SER A 84 3.39 4.32 25.56
N LYS A 85 4.68 4.72 25.49
CA LYS A 85 5.21 5.97 26.03
C LYS A 85 5.22 7.12 25.01
N THR A 86 4.83 6.88 23.76
CA THR A 86 4.83 7.89 22.70
C THR A 86 3.46 8.53 22.50
N THR A 87 3.45 9.79 22.08
CA THR A 87 2.24 10.50 21.65
C THR A 87 1.79 10.02 20.26
N ASN A 88 0.55 10.33 19.86
CA ASN A 88 0.06 10.01 18.52
C ASN A 88 0.89 10.67 17.41
N ASP A 89 1.33 11.91 17.61
CA ASP A 89 2.22 12.61 16.67
C ASP A 89 3.58 11.90 16.51
N GLN A 90 4.20 11.53 17.63
CA GLN A 90 5.47 10.78 17.61
C GLN A 90 5.33 9.44 16.90
N ARG A 91 4.22 8.72 17.12
CA ARG A 91 3.93 7.45 16.44
C ARG A 91 3.82 7.65 14.94
N ALA A 92 3.03 8.63 14.49
CA ALA A 92 2.83 8.90 13.07
C ALA A 92 4.14 9.28 12.36
N ARG A 93 4.91 10.22 12.96
CA ARG A 93 6.21 10.65 12.42
C ARG A 93 7.22 9.50 12.38
N PHE A 94 7.27 8.68 13.43
CA PHE A 94 8.17 7.53 13.46
C PHE A 94 7.78 6.48 12.42
N THR A 95 6.50 6.10 12.32
CA THR A 95 6.06 5.06 11.39
C THR A 95 6.26 5.47 9.94
N GLU A 96 6.01 6.75 9.62
CA GLU A 96 6.26 7.26 8.28
C GLU A 96 7.76 7.34 7.99
N GLY A 97 8.56 7.88 8.92
CA GLY A 97 10.01 7.94 8.76
C GLY A 97 10.67 6.56 8.61
N LEU A 98 10.23 5.56 9.39
CA LEU A 98 10.68 4.18 9.27
C LEU A 98 10.39 3.62 7.88
N TYR A 99 9.15 3.76 7.42
CA TYR A 99 8.74 3.28 6.10
C TYR A 99 9.54 3.95 4.98
N GLN A 100 9.63 5.28 4.99
CA GLN A 100 10.40 6.03 3.99
C GLN A 100 11.88 5.66 4.00
N SER A 101 12.46 5.39 5.18
CA SER A 101 13.83 4.90 5.27
C SER A 101 14.00 3.54 4.56
N LEU A 102 13.05 2.61 4.74
CA LEU A 102 13.10 1.31 4.07
C LEU A 102 12.99 1.46 2.55
N VAL A 103 12.03 2.26 2.07
CA VAL A 103 11.89 2.55 0.62
C VAL A 103 13.21 3.07 0.06
N LYS A 104 13.80 4.09 0.69
CA LYS A 104 15.06 4.68 0.24
C LYS A 104 16.23 3.70 0.29
N SER A 105 16.31 2.87 1.33
CA SER A 105 17.40 1.89 1.49
C SER A 105 17.34 0.76 0.47
N TYR A 106 16.16 0.38 -0.02
CA TYR A 106 15.99 -0.77 -0.92
C TYR A 106 15.59 -0.42 -2.35
N ALA A 107 15.32 0.85 -2.66
CA ALA A 107 14.81 1.28 -3.97
C ALA A 107 15.63 0.78 -5.16
N LEU A 108 16.95 0.96 -5.14
CA LEU A 108 17.82 0.50 -6.24
C LEU A 108 17.86 -1.03 -6.36
N THR A 109 17.67 -1.75 -5.25
CA THR A 109 17.56 -3.22 -5.30
C THR A 109 16.25 -3.63 -5.97
N LEU A 110 15.14 -2.96 -5.63
CA LEU A 110 13.83 -3.25 -6.22
C LEU A 110 13.78 -2.89 -7.70
N LEU A 111 14.40 -1.78 -8.10
CA LEU A 111 14.49 -1.34 -9.49
C LEU A 111 15.12 -2.42 -10.40
N ASN A 112 16.22 -2.99 -9.92
CA ASN A 112 17.04 -3.96 -10.63
C ASN A 112 16.63 -5.42 -10.40
N PHE A 113 15.56 -5.66 -9.63
CA PHE A 113 15.10 -7.00 -9.35
C PHE A 113 14.35 -7.59 -10.56
N ASP A 114 14.66 -8.82 -10.92
CA ASP A 114 13.92 -9.58 -11.93
C ASP A 114 12.72 -10.28 -11.29
N VAL A 115 11.54 -9.68 -11.47
CA VAL A 115 10.27 -10.15 -10.91
C VAL A 115 9.86 -11.54 -11.39
N SER A 116 10.40 -12.03 -12.51
CA SER A 116 10.11 -13.38 -13.01
C SER A 116 10.63 -14.47 -12.07
N ASN A 117 11.59 -14.13 -11.21
CA ASN A 117 12.10 -15.03 -10.17
C ASN A 117 11.22 -15.07 -8.91
N ILE A 118 10.13 -14.30 -8.83
CA ILE A 118 9.21 -14.31 -7.69
C ILE A 118 8.10 -15.33 -7.90
N ASN A 119 8.02 -16.32 -7.01
CA ASN A 119 6.89 -17.23 -6.91
C ASN A 119 6.09 -16.96 -5.64
N VAL A 120 4.90 -16.36 -5.79
CA VAL A 120 3.99 -16.11 -4.66
C VAL A 120 3.09 -17.32 -4.45
N LEU A 121 3.32 -18.03 -3.34
CA LEU A 121 2.53 -19.21 -2.98
C LEU A 121 1.08 -18.82 -2.61
N PRO A 122 0.07 -19.59 -3.05
CA PRO A 122 -1.30 -19.44 -2.58
C PRO A 122 -1.42 -19.65 -1.07
N ILE A 123 -2.33 -18.91 -0.42
CA ILE A 123 -2.52 -18.94 1.04
C ILE A 123 -2.72 -20.36 1.60
N ASP A 124 -3.50 -21.20 0.92
CA ASP A 124 -3.81 -22.58 1.33
C ASP A 124 -2.58 -23.50 1.36
N GLN A 125 -1.55 -23.16 0.58
CA GLN A 125 -0.29 -23.90 0.55
C GLN A 125 0.63 -23.48 1.69
N ILE A 126 0.63 -22.19 2.06
CA ILE A 126 1.43 -21.64 3.17
C ILE A 126 0.99 -22.24 4.51
N THR A 127 -0.32 -22.37 4.75
CA THR A 127 -0.87 -22.91 6.00
C THR A 127 -0.48 -24.38 6.24
N LYS A 128 -0.15 -25.14 5.19
CA LYS A 128 0.33 -26.53 5.31
C LYS A 128 1.81 -26.64 5.64
N GLN A 129 2.61 -25.60 5.38
CA GLN A 129 4.06 -25.62 5.63
C GLN A 129 4.46 -25.08 7.01
N THR A 130 3.59 -24.30 7.64
CA THR A 130 3.84 -23.66 8.95
C THR A 130 3.19 -24.39 10.14
N LYS A 131 2.65 -25.59 9.89
CA LYS A 131 2.18 -26.56 10.89
C LYS A 131 3.19 -27.69 11.01
#